data_AF-A0A967WFB0-F1
#
_entry.id   AF-A0A967WFB0-F1
#
_cell.length_a   1.000
_cell.length_b   1.000
_cell.length_c   1.000
_cell.angle_alpha   90.00
_cell.angle_beta   90.00
_cell.angle_gamma   90.00
#
_symmetry.space_group_name_H-M   'P 1'
#
loop_
_entity.id
_entity.type
_entity.pdbx_description
1 polymer ?
#
loop_
_entity_poly.entity_id
_entity_poly.type
_entity_poly.pdbx_seq_one_letter_code
_entity_poly.pdbx_strand_id
1 'polypeptide(L)'
;ALAEAMSDSVPFLSLTGNVASTQFNSGALQEMYRQKEADWPSVVRHYVKQTYHVNRVDMLPKVLAHGFKTMLSGRPGPVNIDVPYDMFVESADVELFEPGQWTRVVNSRV
;
A
#
# COMPACT_ATOMS: atom_id res chain seq x y z
N ALA A 1 6.23 -15.62 1.23
CA ALA A 1 5.44 -14.46 1.67
C ALA A 1 4.52 -13.91 0.58
N LEU A 2 4.83 -12.84 -0.17
CA LEU A 2 3.86 -12.22 -1.11
C LEU A 2 3.36 -13.18 -2.20
N ALA A 3 4.27 -13.81 -2.95
CA ALA A 3 3.92 -14.75 -4.01
C ALA A 3 3.12 -15.97 -3.51
N GLU A 4 3.45 -16.45 -2.32
CA GLU A 4 2.78 -17.54 -1.63
C GLU A 4 1.36 -17.14 -1.22
N ALA A 5 1.20 -15.98 -0.56
CA ALA A 5 -0.11 -15.45 -0.21
C ALA A 5 -1.01 -15.22 -1.44
N MET A 6 -0.44 -14.76 -2.56
CA MET A 6 -1.17 -14.59 -3.82
C MET A 6 -1.62 -15.92 -4.43
N SER A 7 -0.77 -16.95 -4.35
CA SER A 7 -1.07 -18.30 -4.84
C SER A 7 -2.20 -18.93 -4.02
N ASP A 8 -2.13 -18.81 -2.69
CA ASP A 8 -3.04 -19.46 -1.74
C ASP A 8 -4.32 -18.64 -1.44
N SER A 9 -4.47 -17.45 -2.05
CA SER A 9 -5.59 -16.53 -1.78
C SER A 9 -5.65 -16.04 -0.33
N VAL A 10 -4.49 -15.81 0.29
CA VAL A 10 -4.39 -15.37 1.68
C VAL A 10 -4.38 -13.84 1.73
N PRO A 11 -5.25 -13.19 2.54
CA PRO A 11 -5.17 -11.75 2.77
C PRO A 11 -3.86 -11.43 3.53
N PHE A 12 -2.97 -10.69 2.89
CA PHE A 12 -1.68 -10.29 3.45
C PHE A 12 -1.39 -8.81 3.17
N LEU A 13 -1.13 -8.02 4.21
CA LEU A 13 -0.75 -6.62 4.06
C LEU A 13 0.78 -6.50 4.10
N SER A 14 1.36 -6.06 2.99
CA SER A 14 2.76 -5.64 2.89
C SER A 14 2.84 -4.13 3.06
N LEU A 15 3.49 -3.68 4.14
CA LEU A 15 3.76 -2.26 4.35
C LEU A 15 5.26 -2.03 4.18
N THR A 16 5.62 -1.22 3.19
CA THR A 16 7.02 -0.95 2.85
C THR A 16 7.36 0.52 3.04
N GLY A 17 8.52 0.77 3.65
CA GLY A 17 9.11 2.09 3.71
C GLY A 17 9.84 2.39 2.40
N ASN A 18 9.81 3.66 2.00
CA ASN A 18 10.63 4.17 0.90
C ASN A 18 11.50 5.33 1.42
N VAL A 19 12.44 5.80 0.61
CA VAL A 19 13.19 7.03 0.93
C VAL A 19 12.23 8.23 1.04
N ALA A 20 12.68 9.33 1.62
CA ALA A 20 11.84 10.54 1.68
C ALA A 20 11.49 11.02 0.26
N SER A 21 10.26 11.49 0.05
CA SER A 21 9.80 11.96 -1.26
C SER A 21 10.68 13.08 -1.84
N THR A 22 11.26 13.91 -0.98
CA THR A 22 12.22 14.97 -1.35
C THR A 22 13.57 14.45 -1.84
N GLN A 23 13.85 13.15 -1.64
CA GLN A 23 15.09 12.48 -2.03
C GLN A 23 14.88 11.51 -3.21
N PHE A 24 13.70 11.51 -3.84
CA PHE A 24 13.48 10.71 -5.03
C PHE A 24 14.45 11.12 -6.14
N ASN A 25 14.99 10.11 -6.82
CA ASN A 25 16.00 10.19 -7.86
C ASN A 25 17.34 10.82 -7.42
N SER A 26 17.60 10.91 -6.11
CA SER A 26 18.86 11.44 -5.59
C SER A 26 19.95 10.36 -5.47
N GLY A 27 19.60 9.08 -5.63
CA GLY A 27 20.50 7.97 -5.35
C GLY A 27 20.71 7.78 -3.85
N ALA A 28 19.70 8.13 -3.05
CA ALA A 28 19.74 7.99 -1.61
C ALA A 28 19.93 6.52 -1.21
N LEU A 29 20.48 6.31 -0.02
CA LEU A 29 20.65 4.96 0.53
C LEU A 29 19.27 4.26 0.59
N GLN A 30 19.20 3.02 0.10
CA GLN A 30 17.98 2.19 -0.02
C GLN A 30 16.96 2.64 -1.09
N GLU A 31 17.28 3.64 -1.91
CA GLU A 31 16.42 3.99 -3.04
C GLU A 31 16.55 2.96 -4.18
N MET A 32 15.41 2.51 -4.72
CA MET A 32 15.35 1.83 -6.00
C MET A 32 15.13 2.86 -7.12
N TYR A 33 16.20 3.27 -7.80
CA TYR A 33 16.15 4.37 -8.79
C TYR A 33 16.69 4.01 -10.19
N ARG A 34 17.24 2.81 -10.39
CA ARG A 34 17.95 2.44 -11.63
C ARG A 34 17.08 2.42 -12.88
N GLN A 35 15.78 2.18 -12.74
CA GLN A 35 14.81 2.15 -13.85
C GLN A 35 13.79 3.28 -13.72
N LYS A 36 13.33 3.54 -12.50
CA LYS A 36 12.42 4.61 -12.13
C LYS A 36 12.67 4.94 -10.65
N GLU A 37 12.48 6.21 -10.29
CA GLU A 37 12.62 6.70 -8.91
C GLU A 37 11.70 5.96 -7.94
N ALA A 38 12.23 5.64 -6.76
CA ALA A 38 11.48 5.02 -5.65
C ALA A 38 10.56 3.85 -6.06
N ASP A 39 10.93 3.03 -7.07
CA ASP A 39 9.99 2.17 -7.81
C ASP A 39 9.83 0.75 -7.25
N TRP A 40 9.75 0.63 -5.91
CA TRP A 40 9.37 -0.63 -5.28
C TRP A 40 8.01 -1.19 -5.77
N PRO A 41 6.97 -0.36 -6.00
CA PRO A 41 5.68 -0.83 -6.52
C PRO A 41 5.77 -1.69 -7.79
N SER A 42 6.68 -1.37 -8.71
CA SER A 42 6.84 -2.15 -9.96
C SER A 42 7.44 -3.54 -9.74
N VAL A 43 8.25 -3.72 -8.68
CA VAL A 43 8.83 -5.02 -8.33
C VAL A 43 7.75 -5.97 -7.78
N VAL A 44 6.89 -5.47 -6.89
CA VAL A 44 5.90 -6.30 -6.19
C VAL A 44 4.58 -6.49 -6.94
N ARG A 45 4.28 -5.66 -7.96
CA ARG A 45 2.98 -5.65 -8.67
C ARG A 45 2.51 -7.02 -9.18
N HIS A 46 3.43 -7.95 -9.44
CA HIS A 46 3.11 -9.29 -9.94
C HIS A 46 2.68 -10.27 -8.84
N TYR A 47 2.90 -9.93 -7.57
CA TYR A 47 2.64 -10.78 -6.42
C TYR A 47 1.66 -10.14 -5.42
N VAL A 48 0.97 -9.07 -5.82
CA VAL A 48 -0.06 -8.39 -5.03
C VAL A 48 -1.28 -8.11 -5.90
N LYS A 49 -2.46 -8.05 -5.31
CA LYS A 49 -3.70 -7.62 -5.99
C LYS A 49 -3.62 -6.16 -6.42
N GLN A 50 -2.99 -5.34 -5.59
CA GLN A 50 -2.82 -3.92 -5.84
C GLN A 50 -1.64 -3.40 -5.01
N THR A 51 -0.97 -2.39 -5.54
CA THR A 51 0.00 -1.59 -4.82
C THR A 51 -0.54 -0.16 -4.68
N TYR A 52 -0.37 0.42 -3.51
CA TYR A 52 -0.70 1.82 -3.22
C TYR A 52 0.59 2.54 -2.85
N HIS A 53 0.80 3.72 -3.41
CA HIS A 53 1.92 4.60 -3.04
C HIS A 53 1.35 5.85 -2.39
N VAL A 54 1.83 6.18 -1.19
CA VAL A 54 1.30 7.26 -0.37
C VAL A 54 2.21 8.47 -0.50
N ASN A 55 1.72 9.56 -1.10
CA ASN A 55 2.48 10.79 -1.29
C ASN A 55 2.00 11.96 -0.40
N ARG A 56 0.97 11.73 0.41
CA ARG A 56 0.44 12.71 1.35
C ARG A 56 -0.03 12.00 2.62
N VAL A 57 0.33 12.56 3.77
CA VAL A 57 0.01 11.97 5.09
C VAL A 57 -1.50 11.90 5.35
N ASP A 58 -2.28 12.88 4.87
CA ASP A 58 -3.74 12.93 5.02
C ASP A 58 -4.48 11.82 4.26
N MET A 59 -3.81 11.18 3.31
CA MET A 59 -4.35 10.07 2.53
C MET A 59 -4.12 8.70 3.18
N LEU A 60 -3.24 8.59 4.20
CA LEU A 60 -2.95 7.32 4.87
C LEU A 60 -4.20 6.57 5.35
N PRO A 61 -5.15 7.20 6.07
CA PRO A 61 -6.35 6.48 6.54
C PRO A 61 -7.19 5.91 5.40
N LYS A 62 -7.32 6.68 4.30
CA LYS A 62 -8.05 6.25 3.09
C LYS A 62 -7.34 5.08 2.41
N VAL A 63 -6.04 5.18 2.21
CA VAL A 63 -5.25 4.14 1.55
C VAL A 63 -5.26 2.85 2.37
N LEU A 64 -5.15 2.94 3.69
CA LEU A 64 -5.27 1.78 4.58
C LEU A 64 -6.66 1.14 4.44
N ALA A 65 -7.73 1.90 4.59
CA ALA A 65 -9.10 1.38 4.46
C ALA A 65 -9.34 0.71 3.09
N HIS A 66 -8.90 1.35 2.00
CA HIS A 66 -8.95 0.77 0.67
C HIS A 66 -8.07 -0.48 0.52
N GLY A 67 -6.89 -0.49 1.12
CA GLY A 67 -5.99 -1.64 1.11
C GLY A 67 -6.60 -2.87 1.78
N PHE A 68 -7.19 -2.71 2.97
CA PHE A 68 -7.93 -3.77 3.66
C PHE A 68 -9.12 -4.25 2.82
N LYS A 69 -9.92 -3.33 2.27
CA LYS A 69 -11.05 -3.69 1.41
C LYS A 69 -10.60 -4.48 0.18
N THR A 70 -9.55 -4.04 -0.50
CA THR A 70 -8.99 -4.72 -1.68
C THR A 70 -8.45 -6.10 -1.33
N MET A 71 -7.75 -6.23 -0.20
CA MET A 71 -7.20 -7.49 0.28
C MET A 71 -8.30 -8.54 0.54
N LEU A 72 -9.46 -8.10 1.06
CA LEU A 72 -10.57 -8.98 1.47
C LEU A 72 -11.64 -9.21 0.38
N SER A 73 -11.81 -8.29 -0.57
CA SER A 73 -12.89 -8.35 -1.56
C SER A 73 -12.62 -9.33 -2.70
N GLY A 74 -13.64 -10.09 -3.14
CA GLY A 74 -13.50 -11.08 -4.21
C GLY A 74 -12.65 -12.27 -3.78
N ARG A 75 -11.72 -12.74 -4.62
CA ARG A 75 -10.68 -13.69 -4.20
C ARG A 75 -9.69 -12.95 -3.29
N PRO A 76 -9.53 -13.32 -2.00
CA PRO A 76 -8.61 -12.63 -1.13
C PRO A 76 -7.17 -12.77 -1.63
N GLY A 77 -6.32 -11.84 -1.25
CA GLY A 77 -4.93 -11.86 -1.69
C GLY A 77 -4.15 -10.64 -1.22
N PRO A 78 -2.82 -10.67 -1.37
CA PRO A 78 -1.93 -9.67 -0.83
C PRO A 78 -2.15 -8.26 -1.40
N VAL A 79 -1.88 -7.23 -0.60
CA VAL A 79 -1.85 -5.82 -1.00
C VAL A 79 -0.56 -5.19 -0.50
N ASN A 80 0.07 -4.34 -1.30
CA ASN A 80 1.22 -3.53 -0.88
C ASN A 80 0.81 -2.08 -0.64
N ILE A 81 1.28 -1.49 0.46
CA ILE A 81 1.21 -0.04 0.73
C ILE A 81 2.65 0.44 0.91
N ASP A 82 3.09 1.27 -0.03
CA ASP A 82 4.42 1.88 -0.05
C ASP A 82 4.35 3.30 0.52
N VAL A 83 5.14 3.55 1.57
CA VAL A 83 5.09 4.76 2.39
C VAL A 83 6.48 5.40 2.46
N PRO A 84 6.71 6.54 1.80
CA PRO A 84 7.91 7.35 1.93
C PRO A 84 8.19 7.76 3.38
N TYR A 85 9.47 7.92 3.73
CA TYR A 85 9.91 8.21 5.11
C TYR A 85 9.26 9.48 5.70
N ASP A 86 9.13 10.53 4.91
CA ASP A 86 8.51 11.81 5.29
C ASP A 86 7.05 11.65 5.74
N MET A 87 6.33 10.66 5.21
CA MET A 87 4.95 10.38 5.65
C MET A 87 4.85 9.86 7.09
N PHE A 88 5.95 9.35 7.66
CA PHE A 88 6.00 8.94 9.07
C PHE A 88 6.35 10.09 10.01
N VAL A 89 6.87 11.20 9.47
CA VAL A 89 7.32 12.37 10.23
C VAL A 89 6.27 13.47 10.21
N GLU A 90 5.57 13.62 9.08
CA GLU A 90 4.51 14.60 8.92
C GLU A 90 3.26 14.27 9.76
N SER A 91 2.45 15.30 10.03
CA SER A 91 1.17 15.17 10.71
C SER A 91 0.09 15.92 9.94
N ALA A 92 -1.13 15.41 9.97
CA ALA A 92 -2.31 16.08 9.43
C ALA A 92 -3.52 15.77 10.29
N ASP A 93 -4.47 16.69 10.31
CA ASP A 93 -5.80 16.44 10.85
C ASP A 93 -6.53 15.48 9.91
N VAL A 94 -6.90 14.31 10.43
CA VAL A 94 -7.52 13.25 9.63
C VAL A 94 -8.80 12.75 10.29
N GLU A 95 -9.78 12.44 9.45
CA GLU A 95 -10.94 11.66 9.85
C GLU A 95 -10.59 10.17 9.72
N LEU A 96 -10.74 9.44 10.82
CA LEU A 96 -10.58 7.99 10.82
C LEU A 96 -11.89 7.34 10.39
N PHE A 97 -11.77 6.31 9.55
CA PHE A 97 -12.89 5.48 9.17
C PHE A 97 -13.23 4.51 10.30
N GLU A 98 -14.52 4.27 10.53
CA GLU A 98 -14.97 3.26 11.48
C GLU A 98 -14.50 1.86 11.02
N PRO A 99 -14.00 0.98 11.91
CA PRO A 99 -13.47 -0.33 11.53
C PRO A 99 -14.43 -1.19 10.68
N GLY A 100 -15.74 -1.07 10.90
CA GLY A 100 -16.78 -1.77 10.12
C GLY A 100 -16.91 -1.29 8.67
N GLN A 101 -16.35 -0.13 8.31
CA GLN A 101 -16.32 0.40 6.95
C GLN A 101 -15.18 -0.22 6.13
N TRP A 102 -14.16 -0.82 6.77
CA TRP A 102 -12.97 -1.35 6.10
C TRP A 102 -13.19 -2.79 5.62
N THR A 103 -14.04 -3.54 6.34
CA THR A 103 -14.25 -4.99 6.17
C THR A 103 -15.55 -5.36 5.45
N ARG A 104 -16.46 -4.40 5.23
CA ARG A 104 -17.67 -4.64 4.43
C ARG A 104 -17.30 -4.90 2.98
N VAL A 105 -17.23 -6.18 2.63
CA VAL A 105 -17.24 -6.64 1.24
C VAL A 105 -18.60 -6.22 0.66
N VAL A 106 -18.58 -5.22 -0.22
CA VAL A 106 -19.78 -4.87 -1.00
C VAL A 106 -19.96 -6.01 -2.00
N ASN A 107 -20.82 -6.96 -1.65
CA ASN A 107 -21.12 -8.09 -2.51
C ASN A 107 -21.89 -7.55 -3.71
N SER A 108 -21.26 -7.49 -4.89
CA SER A 108 -21.85 -6.93 -6.12
C SER A 108 -22.89 -7.87 -6.76
N ARG A 109 -23.63 -8.62 -5.95
CA ARG A 109 -24.69 -9.54 -6.35
C ARG A 109 -25.96 -9.20 -5.56
N VAL A 110 -26.55 -8.06 -5.90
CA VAL A 110 -27.99 -7.78 -5.77
C VAL A 110 -28.38 -6.98 -7.00
#